data_AF-I0QM88-F1
#
_entry.id   AF-I0QM88-F1
#
_cell.length_a   1.000
_cell.length_b   1.000
_cell.length_c   1.000
_cell.angle_alpha   90.00
_cell.angle_beta   90.00
_cell.angle_gamma   90.00
#
_symmetry.space_group_name_H-M   'P 1'
#
loop_
_entity.id
_entity.type
_entity.pdbx_description
1 polymer ?
#
loop_
_entity_poly.entity_id
_entity_poly.type
_entity_poly.pdbx_seq_one_letter_code
_entity_poly.pdbx_strand_id
1 'polypeptide(L)'
;MLGGCTGFVFFWLALAIPFIVYGSNTLFFLLYTWPFFLALMPISVLIGIAFSTLFNGSLLKALPLTGLAVMCVFWMVFSFLSGW
;
A
#
# COMPACT_ATOMS: atom_id res chain seq x y z
N MET A 1 -7.04 -15.89 -5.29
CA MET A 1 -8.00 -14.85 -4.83
C MET A 1 -7.54 -14.19 -3.52
N LEU A 2 -7.11 -14.94 -2.50
CA LEU A 2 -6.63 -14.38 -1.22
C LEU A 2 -5.55 -13.28 -1.36
N GLY A 3 -4.58 -13.43 -2.28
CA GLY A 3 -3.52 -12.43 -2.49
C GLY A 3 -4.00 -11.03 -2.91
N GLY A 4 -5.12 -10.93 -3.64
CA GLY A 4 -5.69 -9.63 -4.00
C GLY A 4 -6.34 -8.94 -2.81
N CYS A 5 -7.08 -9.70 -2.00
CA CYS A 5 -7.69 -9.21 -0.76
C CYS A 5 -6.63 -8.73 0.23
N THR A 6 -5.50 -9.44 0.37
CA THR A 6 -4.40 -9.01 1.24
C THR A 6 -3.79 -7.69 0.77
N GLY A 7 -3.54 -7.53 -0.54
CA GLY A 7 -3.03 -6.26 -1.10
C GLY A 7 -4.00 -5.09 -0.86
N PHE A 8 -5.31 -5.33 -0.95
CA PHE A 8 -6.31 -4.31 -0.64
C PHE A 8 -6.32 -3.91 0.85
N VAL A 9 -6.26 -4.88 1.77
CA VAL A 9 -6.22 -4.61 3.21
C VAL A 9 -4.93 -3.88 3.60
N PHE A 10 -3.78 -4.30 3.04
CA PHE A 10 -2.49 -3.63 3.29
C PHE A 10 -2.46 -2.21 2.74
N PHE A 11 -3.12 -1.93 1.61
CA PHE A 11 -3.25 -0.58 1.09
C PHE A 11 -3.95 0.35 2.10
N TRP A 12 -5.06 -0.10 2.69
CA TRP A 12 -5.77 0.67 3.72
C TRP A 12 -4.93 0.89 4.99
N LEU A 13 -4.19 -0.14 5.42
CA LEU A 13 -3.25 -0.04 6.53
C LEU A 13 -2.13 0.97 6.26
N ALA A 14 -1.54 0.94 5.06
CA ALA A 14 -0.51 1.88 4.63
C ALA A 14 -1.05 3.31 4.59
N LEU A 15 -2.30 3.49 4.18
CA LEU A 15 -2.98 4.79 4.15
C LEU A 15 -3.29 5.30 5.56
N ALA A 16 -3.59 4.43 6.53
CA ALA A 16 -3.86 4.84 7.91
C ALA A 16 -2.62 5.36 8.65
N ILE A 17 -1.41 4.88 8.32
CA ILE A 17 -0.17 5.26 9.00
C ILE A 17 0.13 6.77 8.92
N PRO A 18 0.14 7.43 7.75
CA PRO A 18 0.37 8.88 7.68
C PRO A 18 -0.73 9.67 8.41
N PHE A 19 -1.98 9.18 8.45
CA PHE A 19 -3.05 9.82 9.24
C PHE A 19 -2.77 9.77 10.74
N ILE A 20 -2.20 8.67 11.25
CA ILE A 20 -1.83 8.53 12.66
C ILE A 20 -0.63 9.43 12.99
N VAL A 21 0.38 9.49 12.10
CA VAL A 21 1.63 10.22 12.35
C VAL A 21 1.48 11.73 12.17
N TYR A 22 0.81 12.17 11.10
CA TYR A 22 0.73 13.59 10.71
C TYR A 22 -0.66 14.22 10.94
N GLY A 23 -1.64 13.44 11.41
CA GLY A 23 -2.96 13.90 11.81
C GLY A 23 -3.83 14.39 10.65
N SER A 24 -4.69 15.38 10.89
CA SER A 24 -5.60 15.90 9.87
C SER A 24 -4.91 16.66 8.73
N ASN A 25 -3.64 17.05 8.87
CA ASN A 25 -2.90 17.72 7.80
C ASN A 25 -2.67 16.80 6.60
N THR A 26 -2.50 15.50 6.84
CA THR A 26 -2.35 14.49 5.78
C THR A 26 -3.63 14.25 4.98
N LEU A 27 -4.82 14.57 5.52
CA LEU A 27 -6.07 14.48 4.75
C LEU A 27 -6.07 15.46 3.57
N PHE A 28 -5.69 16.71 3.82
CA PHE A 28 -5.64 17.73 2.77
C PHE A 28 -4.59 17.41 1.71
N PHE A 29 -3.42 16.93 2.15
CA PHE A 29 -2.38 16.45 1.26
C PHE A 29 -2.85 15.25 0.41
N LEU A 30 -3.54 14.29 1.02
CA LEU A 30 -4.07 13.13 0.31
C LEU A 30 -5.20 13.50 -0.65
N LEU A 31 -6.06 14.46 -0.28
CA LEU A 31 -7.09 14.99 -1.19
C LEU A 31 -6.47 15.73 -2.37
N TYR A 32 -5.36 16.45 -2.14
CA TYR A 32 -4.62 17.13 -3.19
C TYR A 32 -3.94 16.13 -4.14
N THR A 33 -3.30 15.08 -3.62
CA THR A 33 -2.59 14.06 -4.41
C THR A 33 -3.39 12.76 -4.59
N TRP A 34 -4.73 12.85 -4.47
CA TRP A 34 -5.64 11.71 -4.50
C TRP A 34 -5.50 10.78 -5.72
N PRO A 35 -5.15 11.22 -6.95
CA PRO A 35 -5.13 10.33 -8.10
C PRO A 35 -4.00 9.30 -7.98
N PHE A 36 -2.88 9.68 -7.37
CA PHE A 36 -1.74 8.80 -7.16
C PHE A 36 -2.03 7.73 -6.12
N PHE A 37 -2.69 8.08 -5.02
CA PHE A 37 -3.10 7.12 -4.01
C PHE A 37 -4.17 6.14 -4.53
N LEU A 38 -5.10 6.62 -5.37
CA LEU A 38 -6.06 5.74 -6.03
C LEU A 38 -5.38 4.82 -7.05
N ALA A 39 -4.36 5.30 -7.77
CA ALA A 39 -3.56 4.47 -8.69
C ALA A 39 -2.71 3.42 -7.95
N LEU A 40 -2.33 3.67 -6.70
CA LEU A 40 -1.63 2.71 -5.84
C LEU A 40 -2.52 1.54 -5.40
N MET A 41 -3.85 1.71 -5.36
CA MET A 41 -4.79 0.62 -5.01
C MET A 41 -4.68 -0.59 -5.95
N PRO A 42 -4.82 -0.47 -7.28
CA PRO A 42 -4.66 -1.61 -8.19
C PRO A 42 -3.23 -2.14 -8.21
N ILE A 43 -2.22 -1.29 -8.03
CA ILE A 43 -0.81 -1.71 -7.92
C ILE A 43 -0.62 -2.60 -6.68
N SER A 44 -1.18 -2.21 -5.53
CA SER A 44 -1.13 -3.00 -4.29
C SER A 44 -1.78 -4.37 -4.45
N VAL A 45 -2.94 -4.42 -5.13
CA VAL A 45 -3.64 -5.67 -5.43
C VAL A 45 -2.81 -6.55 -6.37
N LEU A 46 -2.20 -5.97 -7.41
CA LEU A 46 -1.33 -6.70 -8.34
C LEU A 46 -0.08 -7.26 -7.64
N ILE A 47 0.56 -6.48 -6.76
CA ILE A 47 1.67 -6.93 -5.93
C ILE A 47 1.22 -8.10 -5.05
N GLY A 48 0.06 -7.99 -4.40
CA GLY A 48 -0.55 -9.05 -3.60
C GLY A 48 -0.77 -10.36 -4.37
N ILE A 49 -1.29 -10.25 -5.60
CA ILE A 49 -1.52 -11.39 -6.49
C ILE A 49 -0.18 -11.97 -6.95
N ALA A 50 0.77 -11.14 -7.41
CA ALA A 50 2.06 -11.56 -7.92
C ALA A 50 2.88 -12.30 -6.88
N PHE A 51 2.95 -11.82 -5.64
CA PHE A 51 3.63 -12.54 -4.56
C PHE A 51 2.90 -13.83 -4.17
N SER A 52 1.57 -13.84 -4.19
CA SER A 52 0.78 -15.03 -3.91
C SER A 52 0.97 -16.12 -4.97
N THR A 53 1.21 -15.76 -6.23
CA THR A 53 1.49 -16.73 -7.31
C THR A 53 2.96 -17.16 -7.30
N LEU A 54 3.90 -16.26 -7.02
CA LEU A 54 5.34 -16.55 -6.96
C LEU A 54 5.69 -17.55 -5.85
N PHE A 55 5.03 -17.46 -4.69
CA PHE A 55 5.32 -18.30 -3.52
C PHE A 55 4.53 -19.62 -3.44
N ASN A 56 3.86 -20.00 -4.53
CA ASN A 56 3.27 -21.33 -4.77
C ASN A 56 2.57 -21.95 -3.54
N GLY A 57 1.72 -21.16 -2.84
CA GLY A 57 0.91 -21.63 -1.71
C GLY A 57 1.42 -21.32 -0.29
N SER A 58 2.65 -20.80 -0.11
CA SER A 58 3.11 -20.39 1.23
C SER A 58 2.61 -18.97 1.61
N LEU A 59 1.30 -18.87 1.86
CA LEU A 59 0.60 -17.64 2.27
C LEU A 59 1.28 -16.95 3.46
N LEU A 60 1.84 -17.72 4.39
CA LEU A 60 2.53 -17.23 5.59
C LEU A 60 3.78 -16.37 5.28
N LYS A 61 4.51 -16.66 4.19
CA LYS A 61 5.68 -15.86 3.78
C LYS A 61 5.30 -14.74 2.82
N ALA A 62 4.30 -14.99 1.97
CA ALA A 62 3.82 -13.98 1.02
C ALA A 62 3.11 -12.80 1.71
N LEU A 63 2.43 -13.02 2.84
CA LEU A 63 1.71 -11.96 3.58
C LEU A 63 2.61 -10.83 4.09
N PRO A 64 3.66 -11.09 4.91
CA PRO A 64 4.53 -10.03 5.41
C PRO A 64 5.31 -9.36 4.28
N LEU A 65 5.66 -10.11 3.23
CA LEU A 65 6.40 -9.59 2.08
C LEU A 65 5.56 -8.65 1.21
N THR A 66 4.27 -8.97 1.01
CA THR A 66 3.33 -8.08 0.32
C THR A 66 3.06 -6.83 1.13
N GLY A 67 2.86 -6.95 2.45
CA GLY A 67 2.74 -5.80 3.34
C GLY A 67 3.96 -4.87 3.25
N LEU A 68 5.17 -5.40 3.36
CA LEU A 68 6.41 -4.61 3.23
C LEU A 68 6.53 -3.94 1.86
N ALA A 69 6.24 -4.65 0.77
CA ALA A 69 6.31 -4.07 -0.57
C ALA A 69 5.32 -2.92 -0.76
N VAL A 70 4.06 -3.10 -0.34
CA VAL A 70 3.01 -2.07 -0.42
C VAL A 70 3.39 -0.87 0.43
N MET A 71 3.89 -1.10 1.64
CA MET A 71 4.39 -0.06 2.53
C MET A 71 5.54 0.73 1.90
N CYS A 72 6.53 0.06 1.30
CA CYS A 72 7.66 0.72 0.65
C CYS A 72 7.21 1.58 -0.54
N VAL A 73 6.36 1.05 -1.42
CA VAL A 73 5.88 1.80 -2.59
C VAL A 73 5.03 3.00 -2.16
N PHE A 74 4.14 2.80 -1.19
CA PHE A 74 3.34 3.88 -0.62
C PHE A 74 4.23 4.96 0.00
N TRP A 75 5.23 4.57 0.78
CA TRP A 75 6.16 5.49 1.42
C TRP A 75 7.03 6.24 0.42
N MET A 76 7.49 5.58 -0.64
CA MET A 76 8.28 6.21 -1.70
C MET A 76 7.47 7.28 -2.44
N VAL A 77 6.21 6.98 -2.79
CA VAL A 77 5.30 7.95 -3.40
C VAL A 77 4.97 9.08 -2.42
N PHE A 78 4.76 8.76 -1.13
CA PHE A 78 4.52 9.75 -0.10
C PHE A 78 5.70 10.72 0.04
N SER A 79 6.93 10.23 0.19
CA SER A 79 8.16 11.06 0.28
C SER A 79 8.34 11.94 -0.95
N PHE A 80 8.13 11.36 -2.15
CA PHE A 80 8.23 12.07 -3.41
C PHE A 80 7.23 13.22 -3.52
N LEU A 81 5.99 13.01 -3.11
CA LEU A 81 4.95 14.03 -3.13
C LEU A 81 5.12 15.05 -1.98
N SER A 82 5.60 14.61 -0.81
CA SER A 82 5.78 15.47 0.36
C SER A 82 7.05 16.32 0.26
N GLY A 83 7.93 16.03 -0.71
CA GLY A 83 9.19 16.73 -0.90
C GLY A 83 10.18 16.49 0.24
N TRP A 84 10.06 15.36 0.94
CA TRP A 84 10.99 14.91 1.98
C TRP A 84 12.07 14.01 1.40
#